data_AF-A0A2R4T055-F1
#
_entry.id   AF-A0A2R4T055-F1
#
_cell.length_a   1.000
_cell.length_b   1.000
_cell.length_c   1.000
_cell.angle_alpha   90.00
_cell.angle_beta   90.00
_cell.angle_gamma   90.00
#
_symmetry.space_group_name_H-M   'P 1'
#
loop_
_entity.id
_entity.type
_entity.pdbx_description
1 polymer ?
#
loop_
_entity_poly.entity_id
_entity_poly.type
_entity_poly.pdbx_seq_one_letter_code
_entity_poly.pdbx_strand_id
1 'polypeptide(L)'
;MAGTSHGHTPAAWTGVTIAFIGFCIAGVFMVAASPLGFWAGMAVIALGGVIGLAMKAAGLGMPKESEAAVHARHQAGRITGQTAQAQTTA
;
A
#
# COMPACT_ATOMS: atom_id res chain seq x y z
N MET A 1 15.39 2.28 -16.29
CA MET A 1 14.31 1.27 -16.38
C MET A 1 13.83 1.01 -14.97
N ALA A 2 12.60 1.40 -14.63
CA ALA A 2 12.07 1.26 -13.27
C ALA A 2 11.84 -0.22 -12.96
N GLY A 3 12.84 -0.84 -12.33
CA GLY A 3 12.72 -2.18 -11.78
C GLY A 3 11.83 -2.17 -10.54
N THR A 4 11.25 -3.34 -10.29
CA THR A 4 10.72 -3.79 -9.00
C THR A 4 9.28 -3.34 -8.66
N SER A 5 8.34 -4.23 -9.00
CA SER A 5 7.18 -4.59 -8.17
C SER A 5 6.51 -3.43 -7.43
N HIS A 6 5.94 -2.47 -8.16
CA HIS A 6 4.99 -1.52 -7.58
C HIS A 6 3.64 -2.21 -7.46
N GLY A 7 2.89 -1.92 -6.39
CA GLY A 7 1.62 -2.57 -6.08
C GLY A 7 0.60 -2.44 -7.22
N HIS A 8 0.63 -3.37 -8.17
CA HIS A 8 -0.32 -3.49 -9.27
C HIS A 8 -1.60 -4.23 -8.86
N THR A 9 -1.79 -4.49 -7.57
CA THR A 9 -3.07 -4.98 -7.08
C THR A 9 -4.11 -3.88 -7.22
N PRO A 10 -5.18 -4.08 -8.01
CA PRO A 10 -6.24 -3.09 -8.20
C PRO A 10 -6.83 -2.60 -6.88
N ALA A 11 -6.76 -3.41 -5.82
CA ALA A 11 -7.19 -3.11 -4.46
C ALA A 11 -6.45 -1.94 -3.81
N ALA A 12 -5.15 -1.78 -4.09
CA ALA A 12 -4.36 -0.70 -3.50
C ALA A 12 -4.75 0.65 -4.13
N TRP A 13 -4.92 0.67 -5.46
CA TRP A 13 -5.15 1.89 -6.19
C TRP A 13 -6.61 2.38 -6.10
N THR A 14 -7.58 1.47 -6.06
CA THR A 14 -9.00 1.83 -5.90
C THR A 14 -9.30 2.57 -4.61
N GLY A 15 -8.82 2.07 -3.47
CA GLY A 15 -9.02 2.74 -2.18
C GLY A 15 -8.40 4.14 -2.16
N VAL A 16 -7.18 4.30 -2.70
CA VAL A 16 -6.47 5.58 -2.79
C VAL A 16 -7.21 6.57 -3.69
N THR A 17 -7.66 6.15 -4.87
CA THR A 17 -8.38 7.02 -5.81
C THR A 17 -9.68 7.53 -5.20
N ILE A 18 -10.44 6.67 -4.51
CA ILE A 18 -11.69 7.07 -3.86
C ILE A 18 -11.42 8.03 -2.71
N ALA A 19 -10.42 7.76 -1.87
CA ALA A 19 -10.03 8.66 -0.78
C ALA A 19 -9.54 10.01 -1.30
N PHE A 20 -8.81 10.03 -2.41
CA PHE A 20 -8.34 11.27 -3.05
C PHE A 20 -9.50 12.13 -3.57
N ILE A 21 -10.49 11.50 -4.23
CA ILE A 21 -11.71 12.19 -4.68
C ILE A 21 -12.47 12.78 -3.48
N GLY A 22 -12.67 11.98 -2.42
CA GLY A 22 -13.35 12.44 -1.20
C GLY A 22 -12.62 13.59 -0.52
N PHE A 23 -11.29 13.56 -0.49
CA PHE A 23 -10.45 14.64 0.01
C PHE A 23 -10.61 15.93 -0.80
N CYS A 24 -10.62 15.84 -2.13
CA CYS A 24 -10.86 16.99 -3.01
C CYS A 24 -12.25 17.60 -2.77
N ILE A 25 -13.29 16.77 -2.64
CA ILE A 25 -14.65 17.22 -2.33
C ILE A 25 -14.68 17.94 -0.98
N ALA A 26 -14.12 17.31 0.06
CA ALA A 26 -14.05 17.90 1.39
C ALA A 26 -13.30 19.25 1.39
N GLY A 27 -12.19 19.36 0.65
CA GLY A 27 -11.41 20.59 0.50
C GLY A 27 -12.21 21.72 -0.15
N VAL A 28 -12.94 21.44 -1.25
CA VAL A 28 -13.79 22.44 -1.93
C VAL A 28 -14.88 22.96 -0.99
N PHE A 29 -15.55 22.08 -0.25
CA PHE A 29 -16.63 22.47 0.65
C PHE A 29 -16.16 23.10 1.96
N MET A 30 -14.94 22.77 2.41
CA MET A 30 -14.28 23.48 3.51
C MET A 30 -14.07 24.95 3.14
N VAL A 31 -13.59 25.23 1.93
CA VAL A 31 -13.43 26.61 1.43
C VAL A 31 -14.77 27.32 1.24
N ALA A 32 -15.79 26.60 0.78
CA ALA A 32 -17.15 27.12 0.64
C ALA A 32 -17.89 27.31 1.98
N ALA A 33 -17.23 27.08 3.13
CA ALA A 33 -17.80 27.14 4.47
C ALA A 33 -19.12 26.37 4.61
N SER A 34 -19.26 25.24 3.91
CA SER A 34 -20.46 24.40 3.90
C SER A 34 -20.21 23.10 4.65
N PRO A 35 -20.67 22.98 5.91
CA PRO A 35 -20.44 21.80 6.73
C PRO A 35 -21.03 20.52 6.11
N LEU A 36 -22.20 20.64 5.47
CA LEU A 36 -22.88 19.50 4.82
C LEU A 36 -22.03 18.92 3.68
N GLY A 37 -21.41 19.77 2.86
CA GLY A 37 -20.55 19.32 1.77
C GLY A 37 -19.23 18.71 2.26
N PHE A 38 -18.70 19.22 3.38
CA PHE A 38 -17.54 18.60 4.05
C PHE A 38 -17.86 17.18 4.53
N TRP A 39 -19.00 16.98 5.21
CA TRP A 39 -19.42 15.66 5.67
C TRP A 39 -19.72 14.71 4.52
N ALA A 40 -20.23 15.20 3.39
CA ALA A 40 -20.36 14.41 2.17
C ALA A 40 -18.99 13.91 1.67
N GLY A 41 -17.97 14.77 1.64
CA GLY A 41 -16.59 14.37 1.30
C GLY A 41 -16.03 13.33 2.28
N MET A 42 -16.27 13.50 3.58
CA MET A 42 -15.88 12.54 4.61
C MET A 42 -16.56 11.17 4.43
N ALA A 43 -17.84 11.14 4.04
CA ALA A 43 -18.56 9.91 3.74
C ALA A 43 -17.93 9.16 2.55
N VAL A 44 -17.47 9.88 1.52
CA VAL A 44 -16.77 9.30 0.36
C VAL A 44 -15.43 8.68 0.78
N ILE A 45 -14.67 9.36 1.64
CA ILE A 45 -13.40 8.82 2.17
C ILE A 45 -13.66 7.53 2.96
N ALA A 46 -14.67 7.53 3.84
CA ALA A 46 -15.04 6.36 4.61
C ALA A 46 -15.43 5.19 3.69
N LEU A 47 -16.19 5.46 2.62
CA LEU A 47 -16.54 4.46 1.62
C LEU A 47 -15.31 3.88 0.92
N GLY A 48 -14.32 4.71 0.58
CA GLY A 48 -13.04 4.25 0.03
C GLY A 48 -12.30 3.29 0.96
N GLY A 49 -12.31 3.56 2.27
CA GLY A 49 -11.79 2.65 3.29
C GLY A 49 -12.54 1.32 3.35
N VAL A 50 -13.88 1.35 3.35
CA VAL A 50 -14.72 0.15 3.35
C VAL A 50 -14.47 -0.71 2.11
N ILE A 51 -14.37 -0.09 0.93
CA ILE A 51 -14.08 -0.78 -0.33
C ILE A 51 -12.68 -1.40 -0.31
N GLY A 52 -11.67 -0.66 0.14
CA GLY A 52 -10.30 -1.18 0.28
C GLY A 52 -10.23 -2.39 1.22
N LEU A 53 -10.97 -2.35 2.34
CA LEU A 53 -11.09 -3.48 3.26
C LEU A 53 -11.84 -4.67 2.64
N ALA A 54 -12.93 -4.42 1.91
CA ALA A 54 -13.67 -5.46 1.20
C ALA A 54 -12.79 -6.13 0.13
N MET A 55 -11.99 -5.37 -0.61
CA MET A 55 -11.08 -5.93 -1.62
C MET A 55 -9.92 -6.72 -0.99
N LYS A 56 -9.43 -6.27 0.17
CA LYS A 56 -8.46 -7.06 0.96
C LYS A 56 -9.09 -8.39 1.41
N ALA A 57 -10.33 -8.37 1.88
CA ALA A 57 -11.06 -9.57 2.29
C ALA A 57 -11.37 -10.51 1.11
N ALA A 58 -11.59 -9.95 -0.09
CA ALA A 58 -11.77 -10.70 -1.33
C ALA A 58 -10.47 -11.29 -1.92
N GLY A 59 -9.32 -11.17 -1.23
CA GLY A 59 -8.05 -11.75 -1.67
C GLY A 59 -7.34 -10.97 -2.79
N LEU A 60 -7.82 -9.77 -3.14
CA LEU A 60 -7.20 -8.90 -4.14
C LEU A 60 -6.09 -8.00 -3.54
N GLY A 61 -5.80 -8.15 -2.24
CA GLY A 61 -4.70 -7.49 -1.55
C GLY A 61 -3.34 -8.11 -1.87
N MET A 62 -2.26 -7.39 -1.56
CA MET A 62 -0.89 -7.94 -1.71
C MET A 62 -0.72 -9.19 -0.82
N PRO A 63 -0.22 -10.32 -1.37
CA PRO A 63 0.19 -11.46 -0.56
C PRO A 63 1.23 -11.00 0.47
N LYS A 64 1.00 -11.30 1.75
CA LYS A 64 1.99 -11.05 2.80
C LYS A 64 3.21 -11.93 2.48
N GLU A 65 4.40 -11.34 2.38
CA GLU A 65 5.65 -12.07 2.10
C GLU A 65 5.72 -13.28 3.06
N SER A 66 5.77 -14.50 2.51
CA SER A 66 5.68 -15.71 3.33
C SER A 66 6.91 -15.79 4.24
N GLU A 67 6.76 -16.36 5.44
CA GLU A 67 7.91 -16.58 6.33
C GLU A 67 9.04 -17.36 5.63
N ALA A 68 8.69 -18.22 4.68
CA ALA A 68 9.66 -18.92 3.82
C ALA A 68 10.47 -17.97 2.94
N ALA A 69 9.84 -16.95 2.33
CA ALA A 69 10.51 -15.94 1.53
C ALA A 69 11.41 -15.03 2.40
N VAL A 70 10.95 -14.69 3.60
CA VAL A 70 11.74 -13.90 4.58
C VAL A 70 12.96 -14.69 5.04
N HIS A 71 12.80 -15.97 5.41
CA HIS A 71 13.91 -16.84 5.80
C HIS A 71 14.90 -17.07 4.65
N ALA A 72 14.42 -17.28 3.41
CA ALA A 72 15.29 -17.43 2.25
C ALA A 72 16.15 -16.17 2.00
N ARG A 73 15.59 -14.97 2.17
CA ARG A 73 16.35 -13.70 2.08
C ARG A 73 17.40 -13.56 3.17
N HIS A 74 17.07 -13.89 4.42
CA HIS A 74 18.04 -13.87 5.52
C HIS A 74 19.15 -14.90 5.33
N GLN A 75 18.84 -16.09 4.78
CA GLN A 75 19.85 -17.11 4.46
C GLN A 75 20.74 -16.67 3.29
N ALA A 76 20.17 -16.12 2.22
CA ALA A 76 20.94 -15.57 1.11
C ALA A 76 21.90 -14.46 1.56
N GLY A 77 21.45 -13.54 2.42
CA GLY A 77 22.31 -12.49 2.98
C GLY A 77 23.44 -13.02 3.86
N ARG A 78 23.19 -14.11 4.62
CA ARG A 78 24.21 -14.79 5.42
C ARG A 78 25.27 -15.46 4.55
N ILE A 79 24.85 -16.13 3.48
CA ILE A 79 25.76 -16.82 2.56
C ILE A 79 26.64 -15.80 1.84
N THR A 80 26.08 -14.71 1.32
CA THR A 80 26.85 -13.64 0.67
C THR A 80 27.85 -12.98 1.63
N GLY A 81 27.47 -12.73 2.88
CA GLY A 81 28.38 -12.19 3.90
C GLY A 81 29.50 -13.17 4.27
N GLN A 82 29.19 -14.46 4.35
CA GLN A 82 30.15 -15.51 4.69
C GLN A 82 31.16 -15.73 3.55
N THR A 83 30.73 -15.67 2.29
CA THR A 83 31.62 -15.73 1.13
C THR A 83 32.52 -14.50 1.03
N ALA A 84 32.03 -13.30 1.36
CA ALA A 84 32.83 -12.08 1.36
C ALA A 84 33.89 -12.05 2.47
N GLN A 85 33.57 -12.57 3.65
CA GLN A 85 34.54 -12.71 4.75
C GLN A 85 35.63 -13.73 4.42
N ALA A 86 35.28 -14.89 3.87
CA ALA A 86 36.25 -15.93 3.50
C ALA A 86 37.26 -15.44 2.44
N GLN A 87 36.84 -14.53 1.57
CA GLN A 87 37.66 -13.98 0.49
C GLN A 87 38.58 -12.83 0.94
N THR A 88 38.32 -12.23 2.11
CA THR A 88 39.17 -11.16 2.69
C THR A 88 40.28 -11.73 3.58
N THR A 89 40.14 -12.98 4.03
CA THR A 89 41.12 -13.68 4.89
C THR A 89 42.12 -14.55 4.12
N ALA A 90 42.10 -14.52 2.79
CA ALA A 90 43.02 -15.22 1.88
C ALA A 90 43.95 -14.21 1.20
#